data_AF-A0A2D5A6V6-F1
#
_entry.id   AF-A0A2D5A6V6-F1
#
_cell.length_a   1.000
_cell.length_b   1.000
_cell.length_c   1.000
_cell.angle_alpha   90.00
_cell.angle_beta   90.00
_cell.angle_gamma   90.00
#
_symmetry.space_group_name_H-M   'P 1'
#
loop_
_entity.id
_entity.type
_entity.pdbx_description
1 polymer ?
#
loop_
_entity_poly.entity_id
_entity_poly.type
_entity_poly.pdbx_seq_one_letter_code
_entity_poly.pdbx_strand_id
1 'polypeptide(L)'
;MFDPGRIESLEFQVRALKRMLFGVFALFSLFLVGGVVAATALPRVPEVVRAKKFEVVNEDGQPVVLLVADSTGGLVELRNSKGRSSARLKAHPEGGTISTQNGRGRTVILLGANEHGSGAIQTRNNDEGTLVALGSNLAGGGIVITEDGKGAQTSTMP
;
A
#
# COMPACT_ATOMS: atom_id res chain seq x y z
N MET A 1 -78.36 29.63 3.22
CA MET A 1 -78.34 28.93 4.52
C MET A 1 -76.89 28.91 4.97
N PHE A 2 -76.53 29.79 5.91
CA PHE A 2 -75.18 29.84 6.48
C PHE A 2 -75.07 28.72 7.51
N ASP A 3 -74.10 27.84 7.36
CA ASP A 3 -73.83 26.75 8.31
C ASP A 3 -72.74 27.21 9.30
N PRO A 4 -73.12 27.63 10.52
CA PRO A 4 -72.18 28.12 11.53
C PRO A 4 -71.16 27.05 11.96
N GLY A 5 -71.48 25.75 11.83
CA GLY A 5 -70.55 24.67 12.17
C GLY A 5 -69.32 24.60 11.25
N ARG A 6 -69.45 25.12 10.02
CA ARG A 6 -68.35 25.20 9.06
C ARG A 6 -67.30 26.24 9.48
N ILE A 7 -67.72 27.36 10.06
CA ILE A 7 -66.82 28.44 10.52
C ILE A 7 -66.02 27.98 11.74
N GLU A 8 -66.66 27.31 12.68
CA GLU A 8 -66.00 26.76 13.88
C GLU A 8 -64.97 25.67 13.52
N SER A 9 -65.29 24.81 12.55
CA SER A 9 -64.36 23.82 12.00
C SER A 9 -63.15 24.48 11.30
N LEU A 10 -63.40 25.53 10.52
CA LEU A 10 -62.35 26.30 9.83
C LEU A 10 -61.39 26.98 10.82
N GLU A 11 -61.90 27.58 11.90
CA GLU A 11 -61.05 28.22 12.92
C GLU A 11 -60.16 27.22 13.67
N PHE A 12 -60.69 26.02 13.95
CA PHE A 12 -59.92 24.94 14.56
C PHE A 12 -58.81 24.44 13.63
N GLN A 13 -59.13 24.22 12.35
CA GLN A 13 -58.15 23.80 11.33
C GLN A 13 -57.06 24.86 11.11
N VAL A 14 -57.41 26.14 11.07
CA VAL A 14 -56.45 27.24 10.89
C VAL A 14 -55.49 27.32 12.09
N ARG A 15 -55.98 27.12 13.31
CA ARG A 15 -55.15 27.12 14.52
C ARG A 15 -54.19 25.93 14.55
N ALA A 16 -54.65 24.75 14.13
CA ALA A 16 -53.82 23.56 13.99
C ALA A 16 -52.75 23.72 12.88
N LEU A 17 -53.14 24.27 11.72
CA LEU A 17 -52.23 24.52 10.59
C LEU A 17 -51.14 25.53 10.93
N LYS A 18 -51.49 26.64 11.59
CA LYS A 18 -50.49 27.63 12.05
C LYS A 18 -49.49 27.00 13.01
N ARG A 19 -49.95 26.17 13.96
CA ARG A 19 -49.06 25.46 14.91
C ARG A 19 -48.12 24.47 14.22
N MET A 20 -48.60 23.70 13.23
CA MET A 20 -47.73 22.81 12.44
C MET A 20 -46.71 23.60 11.63
N LEU A 21 -47.12 24.70 10.98
CA LEU A 21 -46.24 25.52 10.17
C LEU A 21 -45.08 26.11 10.99
N PHE A 22 -45.37 26.69 12.16
CA PHE A 22 -44.34 27.19 13.08
C PHE A 22 -43.43 26.06 13.60
N GLY A 23 -43.97 24.86 13.85
CA GLY A 23 -43.18 23.69 14.25
C GLY A 23 -42.20 23.23 13.18
N VAL A 24 -42.63 23.18 11.91
CA VAL A 24 -41.78 22.79 10.77
C VAL A 24 -40.65 23.80 10.56
N PHE A 25 -40.93 25.11 10.65
CA PHE A 25 -39.89 26.15 10.54
C PHE A 25 -38.87 26.09 11.69
N ALA A 26 -39.29 25.78 12.92
CA ALA A 26 -38.39 25.60 14.05
C ALA A 26 -37.52 24.34 13.92
N LEU A 27 -38.06 23.26 13.35
CA LEU A 27 -37.30 22.04 13.08
C LEU A 27 -36.28 22.24 11.95
N PHE A 28 -36.66 22.99 10.91
CA PHE A 28 -35.79 23.31 9.78
C PHE A 28 -34.65 24.25 10.18
N SER A 29 -34.92 25.26 11.04
CA SER A 29 -33.88 26.15 11.55
C SER A 29 -32.88 25.42 12.47
N LEU A 30 -33.34 24.45 13.28
CA LEU A 30 -32.45 23.61 14.08
C LEU A 30 -31.55 22.72 13.22
N PHE A 31 -32.08 22.18 12.11
CA PHE A 31 -31.30 21.41 11.13
C PHE A 31 -30.26 22.27 10.40
N LEU A 32 -30.63 23.51 10.03
CA LEU A 32 -29.73 24.47 9.37
C LEU A 32 -28.59 24.96 10.27
N VAL A 33 -28.87 25.19 11.56
CA VAL A 33 -27.85 25.64 12.53
C VAL A 33 -26.98 24.47 13.00
N GLY A 34 -27.53 23.25 13.10
CA GLY A 34 -26.77 22.05 13.50
C GLY A 34 -25.86 21.47 12.41
N GLY A 35 -26.09 21.81 11.14
CA GLY A 35 -25.40 21.22 9.98
C GLY A 35 -24.05 21.84 9.60
N VAL A 36 -23.66 22.99 10.18
CA VAL A 36 -22.44 23.70 9.78
C VAL A 36 -21.51 23.91 10.97
N VAL A 37 -20.94 22.81 11.45
CA VAL A 37 -19.63 22.84 12.10
C VAL A 37 -18.63 22.23 11.12
N ALA A 38 -18.29 23.01 10.09
CA ALA A 38 -17.13 22.72 9.25
C ALA A 38 -15.89 22.98 10.09
N ALA A 39 -15.43 21.97 10.81
CA ALA A 39 -14.22 22.01 11.62
C ALA A 39 -13.04 22.38 10.72
N THR A 40 -12.53 23.61 10.87
CA THR A 40 -11.26 24.04 10.30
C THR A 40 -10.11 23.45 11.12
N ALA A 41 -10.01 22.13 11.13
CA ALA A 41 -8.78 21.45 11.51
C ALA A 41 -7.94 21.38 10.23
N LEU A 42 -6.85 22.16 10.17
CA LEU A 42 -5.82 21.95 9.15
C LEU A 42 -5.52 20.44 9.11
N PRO A 43 -5.53 19.78 7.94
CA PRO A 43 -5.28 18.36 7.87
C PRO A 43 -3.88 18.11 8.42
N ARG A 44 -3.82 17.61 9.67
CA ARG A 44 -2.57 17.18 10.28
C ARG A 44 -2.16 15.95 9.51
N VAL A 45 -1.03 16.01 8.81
CA VAL A 45 -0.41 14.80 8.26
C VAL A 45 -0.23 13.85 9.44
N PRO A 46 -0.80 12.63 9.39
CA PRO A 46 -0.68 11.70 10.50
C PRO A 46 0.79 11.37 10.72
N GLU A 47 1.22 11.33 11.98
CA GLU A 47 2.59 10.99 12.36
C GLU A 47 2.95 9.55 11.95
N VAL A 48 1.97 8.64 12.03
CA VAL A 48 2.15 7.22 11.67
C VAL A 48 0.97 6.73 10.83
N VAL A 49 1.27 6.14 9.67
CA VAL A 49 0.29 5.42 8.85
C VAL A 49 0.52 3.91 9.01
N ARG A 50 -0.47 3.21 9.57
CA ARG A 50 -0.42 1.75 9.77
C ARG A 50 -1.30 1.05 8.77
N ALA A 51 -0.72 0.16 7.97
CA ALA A 51 -1.46 -0.75 7.12
C ALA A 51 -0.68 -2.04 6.94
N LYS A 52 -1.39 -3.14 6.63
CA LYS A 52 -0.75 -4.40 6.19
C LYS A 52 -0.22 -4.29 4.75
N LYS A 53 -0.75 -3.34 3.98
CA LYS A 53 -0.47 -3.16 2.56
C LYS A 53 -0.62 -1.69 2.16
N PHE A 54 0.36 -1.17 1.43
CA PHE A 54 0.27 0.09 0.69
C PHE A 54 0.57 -0.16 -0.78
N GLU A 55 -0.18 0.50 -1.66
CA GLU A 55 0.01 0.42 -3.10
C GLU A 55 0.04 1.83 -3.69
N VAL A 56 1.04 2.10 -4.52
CA VAL A 56 1.00 3.20 -5.48
C VAL A 56 0.54 2.59 -6.80
N VAL A 57 -0.54 3.12 -7.37
CA VAL A 57 -1.13 2.63 -8.62
C VAL A 57 -0.86 3.59 -9.78
N ASN A 58 -0.83 3.08 -11.00
CA ASN A 58 -0.80 3.89 -12.22
C ASN A 58 -2.22 4.35 -12.64
N GLU A 59 -2.32 5.03 -13.78
CA GLU A 59 -3.60 5.53 -14.34
C GLU A 59 -4.62 4.42 -14.62
N ASP A 60 -4.15 3.20 -14.93
CA ASP A 60 -4.98 2.02 -15.15
C ASP A 60 -5.41 1.32 -13.85
N GLY A 61 -5.05 1.86 -12.68
CA GLY A 61 -5.32 1.27 -11.38
C GLY A 61 -4.41 0.08 -11.03
N GLN A 62 -3.34 -0.16 -11.79
CA GLN A 62 -2.40 -1.25 -11.55
C GLN A 62 -1.32 -0.84 -10.55
N PRO A 63 -1.01 -1.66 -9.53
CA PRO A 63 0.06 -1.37 -8.57
C PRO A 63 1.45 -1.36 -9.22
N VAL A 64 2.18 -0.25 -9.04
CA VAL A 64 3.58 -0.05 -9.51
C VAL A 64 4.59 -0.04 -8.35
N VAL A 65 4.15 0.30 -7.14
CA VAL A 65 4.92 0.15 -5.89
C VAL A 65 4.05 -0.57 -4.88
N LEU A 66 4.58 -1.62 -4.26
CA LEU A 66 3.92 -2.34 -3.18
C LEU A 66 4.78 -2.32 -1.93
N LEU A 67 4.17 -1.99 -0.80
CA LEU A 67 4.71 -2.22 0.54
C LEU A 67 3.77 -3.19 1.24
N VAL A 68 4.26 -4.38 1.60
CA VAL A 68 3.46 -5.43 2.23
C VAL A 68 4.16 -5.88 3.51
N ALA A 69 3.39 -6.12 4.57
CA ALA A 69 3.87 -6.74 5.79
C ALA A 69 3.06 -8.02 6.06
N ASP A 70 3.76 -9.13 6.25
CA ASP A 70 3.20 -10.41 6.65
C ASP A 70 3.86 -10.95 7.93
N SER A 71 3.52 -12.17 8.35
CA SER A 71 4.07 -12.79 9.56
C SER A 71 5.55 -13.14 9.46
N THR A 72 6.12 -13.17 8.24
CA THR A 72 7.51 -13.53 7.96
C THR A 72 8.39 -12.30 7.75
N GLY A 73 7.81 -11.15 7.40
CA GLY A 73 8.55 -9.90 7.28
C GLY A 73 7.88 -8.86 6.38
N GLY A 74 8.68 -7.91 5.91
CA GLY A 74 8.28 -6.87 4.98
C GLY A 74 8.73 -7.15 3.54
N LEU A 75 7.92 -6.71 2.58
CA LEU A 75 8.23 -6.68 1.16
C LEU A 75 8.09 -5.25 0.64
N VAL A 76 9.12 -4.77 -0.04
CA VAL A 76 9.05 -3.62 -0.95
C VAL A 76 9.23 -4.14 -2.37
N GLU A 77 8.29 -3.85 -3.25
CA GLU A 77 8.32 -4.33 -4.63
C GLU A 77 8.01 -3.21 -5.61
N LEU A 78 8.84 -3.09 -6.65
CA LEU A 78 8.60 -2.25 -7.81
C LEU A 78 8.15 -3.12 -8.98
N ARG A 79 7.10 -2.70 -9.69
CA ARG A 79 6.54 -3.41 -10.84
C ARG A 79 6.56 -2.54 -12.10
N ASN A 80 6.77 -3.18 -13.24
CA ASN A 80 6.61 -2.53 -14.55
C ASN A 80 5.12 -2.47 -14.96
N SER A 81 4.84 -1.79 -16.08
CA SER A 81 3.48 -1.64 -16.65
C SER A 81 2.80 -2.95 -17.07
N LYS A 82 3.51 -4.08 -17.04
CA LYS A 82 2.95 -5.41 -17.28
C LYS A 82 2.71 -6.18 -15.97
N GLY A 83 2.78 -5.50 -14.82
CA GLY A 83 2.62 -6.09 -13.49
C GLY A 83 3.78 -6.99 -13.03
N ARG A 84 4.90 -7.02 -13.76
CA ARG A 84 6.05 -7.87 -13.41
C ARG A 84 7.04 -7.07 -12.57
N SER A 85 7.53 -7.68 -11.51
CA SER A 85 8.52 -7.10 -10.63
C SER A 85 9.80 -6.71 -11.41
N SER A 86 10.35 -5.54 -11.10
CA SER A 86 11.66 -5.08 -11.58
C SER A 86 12.69 -5.06 -10.46
N ALA A 87 12.26 -4.77 -9.22
CA ALA A 87 13.09 -4.81 -8.03
C ALA A 87 12.27 -5.26 -6.82
N ARG A 88 12.90 -6.00 -5.91
CA ARG A 88 12.29 -6.50 -4.66
C ARG A 88 13.28 -6.39 -3.52
N LEU A 89 12.82 -5.89 -2.37
CA LEU A 89 13.50 -5.96 -1.09
C LEU A 89 12.60 -6.78 -0.16
N LYS A 90 13.12 -7.85 0.41
CA LYS A 90 12.33 -8.75 1.25
C LYS A 90 13.08 -9.08 2.53
N ALA A 91 12.41 -8.89 3.65
CA ALA A 91 12.88 -9.35 4.95
C ALA A 91 12.29 -10.73 5.28
N HIS A 92 13.10 -11.54 5.93
CA HIS A 92 12.80 -12.88 6.42
C HIS A 92 13.36 -13.04 7.84
N PRO A 93 12.89 -14.02 8.63
CA PRO A 93 13.46 -14.30 9.95
C PRO A 93 14.95 -14.66 9.88
N GLU A 94 15.34 -15.37 8.81
CA GLU A 94 16.69 -15.85 8.57
C GLU A 94 17.59 -14.82 7.86
N GLY A 95 17.09 -13.62 7.54
CA GLY A 95 17.88 -12.59 6.86
C GLY A 95 17.10 -11.75 5.85
N GLY A 96 17.83 -11.01 5.01
CA GLY A 96 17.24 -10.10 4.02
C GLY A 96 17.70 -10.41 2.61
N THR A 97 16.85 -10.14 1.62
CA THR A 97 17.21 -10.24 0.20
C THR A 97 16.84 -8.97 -0.55
N ILE A 98 17.69 -8.61 -1.52
CA ILE A 98 17.43 -7.57 -2.52
C ILE A 98 17.65 -8.21 -3.88
N SER A 99 16.71 -8.05 -4.80
CA SER A 99 16.83 -8.62 -6.15
C SER A 99 16.33 -7.67 -7.22
N THR A 100 16.98 -7.70 -8.38
CA THR A 100 16.48 -7.07 -9.61
C THR A 100 16.08 -8.14 -10.61
N GLN A 101 15.05 -7.84 -11.39
CA GLN A 101 14.46 -8.77 -12.35
C GLN A 101 14.44 -8.14 -13.74
N ASN A 102 14.71 -8.96 -14.76
CA ASN A 102 14.65 -8.52 -16.15
C ASN A 102 13.20 -8.36 -16.62
N GLY A 103 13.04 -7.89 -17.86
CA GLY A 103 11.73 -7.75 -18.51
C GLY A 103 10.99 -9.06 -18.78
N ARG A 104 11.40 -10.21 -18.25
CA ARG A 104 10.65 -11.48 -18.22
C ARG A 104 10.31 -11.94 -16.79
N GLY A 105 10.68 -11.16 -15.78
CA GLY A 105 10.47 -11.49 -14.37
C GLY A 105 11.53 -12.42 -13.78
N ARG A 106 12.65 -12.66 -14.49
CA ARG A 106 13.74 -13.50 -13.98
C ARG A 106 14.74 -12.66 -13.20
N THR A 107 15.20 -13.16 -12.06
CA THR A 107 16.22 -12.51 -11.23
C THR A 107 17.56 -12.46 -11.97
N VAL A 108 18.12 -11.26 -12.12
CA VAL A 108 19.44 -11.04 -12.76
C VAL A 108 20.51 -10.61 -11.76
N ILE A 109 20.09 -10.03 -10.63
CA ILE A 109 20.97 -9.71 -9.50
C ILE A 109 20.26 -10.14 -8.23
N LEU A 110 20.97 -10.81 -7.33
CA LEU A 110 20.51 -11.19 -6.00
C LEU A 110 21.56 -10.79 -4.96
N LEU A 111 21.14 -10.07 -3.94
CA LEU A 111 21.91 -9.79 -2.74
C LEU A 111 21.18 -10.43 -1.57
N GLY A 112 21.90 -11.09 -0.69
CA GLY A 112 21.33 -11.74 0.47
C GLY A 112 22.25 -11.67 1.67
N ALA A 113 21.66 -11.74 2.85
CA ALA A 113 22.37 -12.04 4.09
C ALA A 113 21.62 -13.15 4.82
N ASN A 114 22.35 -13.96 5.59
CA ASN A 114 21.79 -14.99 6.46
C ASN A 114 21.88 -14.60 7.94
N GLU A 115 21.24 -15.40 8.80
CA GLU A 115 21.20 -15.21 10.25
C GLU A 115 22.57 -15.39 10.93
N HIS A 116 23.54 -15.98 10.24
CA HIS A 116 24.92 -16.15 10.72
C HIS A 116 25.82 -14.96 10.37
N GLY A 117 25.27 -13.87 9.83
CA GLY A 117 26.00 -12.65 9.49
C GLY A 117 26.79 -12.72 8.18
N SER A 118 26.64 -13.79 7.41
CA SER A 118 27.26 -13.92 6.09
C SER A 118 26.37 -13.28 5.01
N GLY A 119 26.99 -12.53 4.12
CA GLY A 119 26.34 -11.91 2.97
C GLY A 119 26.85 -12.49 1.65
N ALA A 120 26.01 -12.44 0.62
CA ALA A 120 26.39 -12.80 -0.74
C ALA A 120 25.73 -11.91 -1.78
N ILE A 121 26.41 -11.70 -2.91
CA ILE A 121 25.91 -11.03 -4.11
C ILE A 121 26.10 -11.98 -5.29
N GLN A 122 25.07 -12.13 -6.13
CA GLN A 122 25.11 -12.95 -7.33
C GLN A 122 24.59 -12.16 -8.54
N THR A 123 25.27 -12.31 -9.68
CA THR A 123 24.69 -12.00 -10.99
C THR A 123 24.29 -13.30 -11.68
N ARG A 124 23.19 -13.27 -12.43
CA ARG A 124 22.63 -14.47 -13.08
C ARG A 124 22.38 -14.25 -14.55
N ASN A 125 22.52 -15.32 -15.32
CA ASN A 125 22.16 -15.36 -16.72
C ASN A 125 20.64 -15.53 -16.92
N ASN A 126 20.22 -15.63 -18.18
CA ASN A 126 18.80 -15.73 -18.53
C ASN A 126 18.14 -17.07 -18.17
N ASP A 127 18.94 -18.08 -17.86
CA ASP A 127 18.52 -19.42 -17.42
C ASP A 127 18.70 -19.58 -15.90
N GLU A 128 18.85 -18.45 -15.19
CA GLU A 128 18.99 -18.35 -13.74
C GLU A 128 20.28 -18.97 -13.17
N GLY A 129 21.21 -19.38 -14.05
CA GLY A 129 22.56 -19.81 -13.67
C GLY A 129 23.40 -18.63 -13.18
N THR A 130 24.21 -18.86 -12.16
CA THR A 130 25.15 -17.86 -11.62
C THR A 130 26.23 -17.55 -12.66
N LEU A 131 26.62 -16.28 -12.78
CA LEU A 131 27.76 -15.84 -13.57
C LEU A 131 28.89 -15.31 -12.70
N VAL A 132 28.53 -14.57 -11.65
CA VAL A 132 29.46 -14.05 -10.65
C VAL A 132 28.82 -14.17 -9.29
N ALA A 133 29.54 -14.70 -8.31
CA ALA A 133 29.17 -14.69 -6.90
C ALA A 133 30.27 -14.03 -6.07
N LEU A 134 29.88 -13.18 -5.12
CA LEU A 134 30.77 -12.56 -4.14
C LEU A 134 30.22 -12.83 -2.75
N GLY A 135 31.08 -13.09 -1.78
CA GLY A 135 30.68 -13.32 -0.38
C GLY A 135 31.85 -13.63 0.52
N SER A 136 31.58 -14.40 1.58
CA SER A 136 32.61 -14.88 2.52
C SER A 136 32.84 -16.37 2.34
N ASN A 137 34.10 -16.80 2.45
CA ASN A 137 34.47 -18.20 2.54
C ASN A 137 34.34 -18.72 3.99
N LEU A 138 34.57 -20.02 4.21
CA LEU A 138 34.46 -20.66 5.54
C LEU A 138 35.46 -20.13 6.58
N ALA A 139 36.55 -19.50 6.16
CA ALA A 139 37.52 -18.86 7.05
C ALA A 139 37.17 -17.39 7.34
N GLY A 140 36.05 -16.88 6.83
CA GLY A 140 35.61 -15.50 6.98
C GLY A 140 36.29 -14.50 6.04
N GLY A 141 37.17 -14.96 5.15
CA GLY A 141 37.78 -14.13 4.10
C GLY A 141 36.82 -13.85 2.96
N GLY A 142 37.06 -12.77 2.22
CA GLY A 142 36.33 -12.48 0.98
C GLY A 142 36.55 -13.57 -0.07
N ILE A 143 35.58 -13.72 -0.98
CA ILE A 143 35.74 -14.54 -2.17
C ILE A 143 34.88 -13.99 -3.32
N VAL A 144 35.43 -14.05 -4.52
CA VAL A 144 34.71 -13.83 -5.78
C VAL A 144 34.88 -15.07 -6.64
N ILE A 145 33.77 -15.60 -7.14
CA ILE A 145 33.73 -16.75 -8.05
C ILE A 145 33.06 -16.29 -9.34
N THR A 146 33.62 -16.68 -10.47
CA THR A 146 33.00 -16.49 -11.79
C THR A 146 32.72 -17.84 -12.42
N GLU A 147 31.60 -17.97 -13.10
CA GLU A 147 31.10 -19.20 -13.74
C GLU A 147 30.77 -18.93 -15.21
N ASP A 148 30.88 -19.96 -16.04
CA ASP A 148 30.39 -19.92 -17.42
C ASP A 148 28.86 -20.06 -17.47
N GLY A 149 28.28 -19.96 -18.68
CA GLY A 149 26.83 -20.08 -18.87
C GLY A 149 26.23 -21.45 -18.52
N LYS A 150 27.07 -22.46 -18.24
CA LYS A 150 26.68 -23.82 -17.86
C LYS A 150 26.93 -24.11 -16.38
N GLY A 151 27.42 -23.13 -15.61
CA GLY A 151 27.73 -23.25 -14.18
C GLY A 151 29.13 -23.81 -13.90
N ALA A 152 30.01 -23.93 -14.90
CA ALA A 152 31.39 -24.33 -14.64
C ALA A 152 32.20 -23.14 -14.15
N GLN A 153 32.90 -23.29 -13.02
CA GLN A 153 33.76 -22.25 -12.49
C GLN A 153 34.87 -21.89 -13.48
N THR A 154 35.02 -20.60 -13.77
CA THR A 154 36.05 -20.05 -14.67
C THR A 154 37.17 -19.34 -13.93
N SER A 155 36.90 -18.73 -12.77
CA SER A 155 37.91 -18.10 -11.92
C SER A 155 37.45 -17.96 -10.46
N THR A 156 38.42 -17.89 -9.54
CA THR A 156 38.24 -17.60 -8.12
C THR A 156 39.25 -16.56 -7.67
N MET A 157 38.81 -15.55 -6.93
CA MET A 157 39.64 -14.52 -6.33
C MET A 157 39.38 -14.49 -4.81
N PRO A 158 40.41 -14.63 -3.95
CA PRO A 158 40.29 -14.47 -2.51
C PRO A 158 40.24 -13.00 -2.06
#